data_AF-A0A453IHH4-F1
#
_entry.id   AF-A0A453IHH4-F1
#
_cell.length_a   1.000
_cell.length_b   1.000
_cell.length_c   1.000
_cell.angle_alpha   90.00
_cell.angle_beta   90.00
_cell.angle_gamma   90.00
#
_symmetry.space_group_name_H-M   'P 1'
#
loop_
_entity.id
_entity.type
_entity.pdbx_description
1 polymer ?
#
loop_
_entity_poly.entity_id
_entity_poly.type
_entity_poly.pdbx_seq_one_letter_code
_entity_poly.pdbx_strand_id
1 'polypeptide(L)'
;MRIHDRSICFVNCHFAAHMEAVSRRNEDFDHVFRTMTFATPSSGLLTTSISGSAGQLLQANGSRMPELSDTDMIVFLGDFNYRLYDISYEEAMGLVSRRRFDWLRKNDQLRAEMRSGRVFQGLREGDFQFPPTYKFEKHKAGLSGYDCSEKKRIPAWCDRVLYRDSRASSGTECSLDCPVVCSVSLYDSCMEATDSDHKPVKCLFNLDVARVEKQTMRQKYGEIMSSNKKVLHLLQGLKAFPEANVSTNDIILQDQTPYIFKLQNRSTEDRACFEITGQAPSSSGTDSAGFPTWLKVSPATGIICPGQTVEVTLQHGDLRGTSWNNLSGANQEKAAQLSVKITGVCSTVAKCYGVRVQCQKGRSAFPFKRF
;
A
#
# COMPACT_ATOMS: atom_id res chain seq x y z
N MET A 1 1.45 13.24 -0.53
CA MET A 1 -0.03 13.22 -0.46
C MET A 1 -0.61 12.45 -1.65
N ARG A 2 -1.89 12.10 -1.64
CA ARG A 2 -2.58 11.50 -2.80
C ARG A 2 -3.82 12.30 -3.16
N ILE A 3 -4.02 12.56 -4.46
CA ILE A 3 -5.25 13.11 -5.02
C ILE A 3 -5.83 12.03 -5.93
N HIS A 4 -7.05 11.57 -5.63
CA HIS A 4 -7.58 10.33 -6.19
C HIS A 4 -6.61 9.16 -5.99
N ASP A 5 -6.12 8.58 -7.08
CA ASP A 5 -5.13 7.51 -7.13
C ASP A 5 -3.73 7.99 -7.54
N ARG A 6 -3.50 9.31 -7.61
CA ARG A 6 -2.23 9.92 -8.01
C ARG A 6 -1.45 10.47 -6.83
N SER A 7 -0.15 10.29 -6.87
CA SER A 7 0.81 10.67 -5.84
C SER A 7 1.44 12.02 -6.13
N ILE A 8 1.37 12.93 -5.17
CA ILE A 8 1.98 14.26 -5.25
C ILE A 8 2.92 14.43 -4.05
N CYS A 9 4.17 14.77 -4.33
CA CYS A 9 5.22 14.93 -3.34
C CYS A 9 5.71 16.39 -3.30
N PHE A 10 5.93 16.89 -2.09
CA PHE A 10 6.52 18.21 -1.85
C PHE A 10 7.78 18.02 -1.02
N VAL A 11 8.89 18.58 -1.48
CA VAL A 11 10.19 18.52 -0.83
C VAL A 11 10.64 19.95 -0.58
N ASN A 12 10.76 20.31 0.69
CA ASN A 12 11.32 21.59 1.09
C ASN A 12 12.81 21.42 1.42
N CYS A 13 13.68 22.21 0.81
CA CYS A 13 15.12 22.12 0.99
C CYS A 13 15.74 23.45 1.41
N HIS A 14 16.83 23.36 2.19
CA HIS A 14 17.74 24.46 2.45
C HIS A 14 19.15 23.96 2.13
N PHE A 15 19.72 24.38 1.01
CA PHE A 15 21.04 23.91 0.54
C PHE A 15 22.19 24.79 1.02
N ALA A 16 23.42 24.28 0.85
CA ALA A 16 24.64 24.96 1.25
C ALA A 16 24.72 26.42 0.78
N ALA A 17 25.00 27.31 1.73
CA ALA A 17 25.20 28.73 1.51
C ALA A 17 26.58 29.03 0.88
N HIS A 18 26.84 30.32 0.60
CA HIS A 18 28.05 30.88 -0.02
C HIS A 18 28.11 30.74 -1.54
N MET A 19 28.77 31.72 -2.19
CA MET A 19 28.75 31.87 -3.65
C MET A 19 29.46 30.72 -4.36
N GLU A 20 30.54 30.23 -3.74
CA GLU A 20 31.48 29.25 -4.28
C GLU A 20 30.98 27.80 -4.15
N ALA A 21 29.99 27.56 -3.29
CA ALA A 21 29.52 26.22 -2.91
C ALA A 21 28.56 25.56 -3.94
N VAL A 22 28.72 25.83 -5.24
CA VAL A 22 27.83 25.31 -6.30
C VAL A 22 27.84 23.78 -6.33
N SER A 23 29.03 23.17 -6.34
CA SER A 23 29.16 21.70 -6.31
C SER A 23 28.46 21.11 -5.09
N ARG A 24 28.57 21.78 -3.95
CA ARG A 24 27.94 21.30 -2.72
C ARG A 24 26.41 21.35 -2.78
N ARG A 25 25.83 22.39 -3.37
CA ARG A 25 24.37 22.45 -3.58
C ARG A 25 23.88 21.37 -4.54
N ASN A 26 24.65 21.05 -5.58
CA ASN A 26 24.33 19.92 -6.47
C ASN A 26 24.38 18.58 -5.70
N GLU A 27 25.39 18.38 -4.86
CA GLU A 27 25.50 17.21 -3.98
C GLU A 27 24.35 17.13 -2.97
N ASP A 28 23.93 18.25 -2.38
CA ASP A 28 22.80 18.29 -1.45
C ASP A 28 21.51 17.86 -2.15
N PHE A 29 21.26 18.33 -3.39
CA PHE A 29 20.15 17.87 -4.21
C PHE A 29 20.23 16.36 -4.49
N ASP A 30 21.38 15.87 -4.97
CA ASP A 30 21.59 14.45 -5.30
C ASP A 30 21.36 13.56 -4.07
N HIS A 31 21.83 13.99 -2.90
CA HIS A 31 21.64 13.28 -1.65
C HIS A 31 20.15 13.20 -1.28
N VAL A 32 19.44 14.33 -1.32
CA VAL A 32 18.00 14.36 -1.03
C VAL A 32 17.23 13.50 -2.02
N PHE A 33 17.51 13.64 -3.32
CA PHE A 33 16.79 12.94 -4.38
C PHE A 33 16.93 11.41 -4.28
N ARG A 34 18.11 10.91 -3.85
CA ARG A 34 18.41 9.48 -3.76
C ARG A 34 18.04 8.83 -2.44
N THR A 35 18.08 9.58 -1.33
CA THR A 35 17.94 9.01 0.01
C THR A 35 16.60 9.28 0.67
N MET A 36 15.85 10.29 0.21
CA MET A 36 14.58 10.64 0.82
C MET A 36 13.50 9.62 0.45
N THR A 37 12.96 8.95 1.46
CA THR A 37 11.86 7.98 1.32
C THR A 37 10.67 8.40 2.15
N PHE A 38 9.46 8.20 1.62
CA PHE A 38 8.23 8.39 2.39
C PHE A 38 7.61 7.04 2.73
N ALA A 39 7.32 6.81 4.02
CA ALA A 39 6.56 5.63 4.42
C ALA A 39 5.12 5.73 3.89
N THR A 40 4.68 4.72 3.13
CA THR A 40 3.29 4.57 2.72
C THR A 40 2.47 3.96 3.86
N PRO A 41 1.42 4.63 4.37
CA PRO A 41 0.54 4.04 5.36
C PRO A 41 -0.41 3.05 4.67
N SER A 42 0.06 1.85 4.34
CA SER A 42 -0.79 0.69 4.01
C SER A 42 -0.01 -0.62 3.93
N SER A 43 0.29 -1.17 5.10
CA SER A 43 0.03 -2.58 5.46
C SER A 43 0.37 -2.80 6.94
N GLY A 44 -0.59 -2.51 7.83
CA GLY A 44 -0.83 -3.26 9.08
C GLY A 44 0.31 -3.60 10.07
N LEU A 45 1.47 -2.95 10.07
CA LEU A 45 2.51 -3.18 11.07
C LEU A 45 3.03 -1.87 11.67
N LEU A 46 3.01 -1.81 13.00
CA LEU A 46 3.50 -0.70 13.81
C LEU A 46 4.99 -0.46 13.54
N THR A 47 5.34 0.74 13.10
CA THR A 47 6.74 1.16 12.96
C THR A 47 7.24 1.67 14.31
N THR A 48 8.02 0.87 15.02
CA THR A 48 8.98 1.40 16.00
C THR A 48 10.14 2.01 15.23
N SER A 49 10.45 3.26 15.54
CA SER A 49 11.60 4.00 15.02
C SER A 49 12.89 3.25 15.34
N ILE A 50 13.66 2.86 14.32
CA ILE A 50 15.06 2.50 14.47
C ILE A 50 15.87 3.44 13.60
N SER A 51 16.56 4.35 14.28
CA SER A 51 17.65 5.16 13.79
C SER A 51 18.83 4.27 13.39
N GLY A 52 19.36 4.50 12.19
CA GLY A 52 20.73 4.14 11.84
C GLY A 52 20.90 2.90 10.98
N SER A 53 21.84 3.02 10.04
CA SER A 53 22.41 2.01 9.13
C SER A 53 21.51 1.45 8.03
N ALA A 54 22.01 1.61 6.80
CA ALA A 54 21.50 1.00 5.58
C ALA A 54 21.36 -0.52 5.76
N GLY A 55 20.12 -0.97 5.95
CA GLY A 55 19.74 -2.38 5.93
C GLY A 55 18.60 -2.56 4.95
N GLN A 56 18.85 -3.28 3.85
CA GLN A 56 17.82 -3.84 2.99
C GLN A 56 16.85 -4.67 3.85
N LEU A 57 15.71 -4.09 4.21
CA LEU A 57 14.57 -4.85 4.71
C LEU A 57 13.70 -5.22 3.51
N LEU A 58 13.95 -6.42 2.99
CA LEU A 58 13.06 -7.09 2.05
C LEU A 58 11.75 -7.40 2.78
N GLN A 59 10.71 -6.62 2.51
CA GLN A 59 9.34 -7.02 2.82
C GLN A 59 9.01 -8.31 2.07
N ALA A 60 8.34 -9.24 2.74
CA ALA A 60 7.89 -10.54 2.23
C ALA A 60 6.88 -10.46 1.06
N ASN A 61 6.71 -9.28 0.45
CA ASN A 61 5.83 -9.00 -0.69
C ASN A 61 6.47 -8.01 -1.69
N GLY A 62 7.79 -8.00 -1.88
CA GLY A 62 8.45 -7.39 -3.06
C GLY A 62 8.19 -5.89 -3.34
N SER A 63 7.44 -5.17 -2.50
CA SER A 63 7.14 -3.76 -2.70
C SER A 63 8.31 -2.92 -2.21
N ARG A 64 9.13 -2.47 -3.17
CA ARG A 64 10.15 -1.44 -2.95
C ARG A 64 9.47 -0.21 -2.35
N MET A 65 10.12 0.44 -1.38
CA MET A 65 9.64 1.72 -0.88
C MET A 65 9.55 2.71 -2.05
N PRO A 66 8.45 3.48 -2.18
CA PRO A 66 8.34 4.45 -3.26
C PRO A 66 9.48 5.46 -3.19
N GLU A 67 10.29 5.51 -4.24
CA GLU A 67 11.32 6.53 -4.40
C GLU A 67 10.69 7.85 -4.88
N LEU A 68 11.41 8.96 -4.76
CA LEU A 68 10.95 10.25 -5.30
C LEU A 68 10.68 10.19 -6.81
N SER A 69 11.40 9.33 -7.54
CA SER A 69 11.23 9.05 -8.96
C SER A 69 9.87 8.41 -9.28
N ASP A 70 9.31 7.62 -8.36
CA ASP A 70 8.05 6.88 -8.57
C ASP A 70 6.80 7.76 -8.40
N THR A 71 6.98 9.03 -7.98
CA THR A 71 5.86 9.95 -7.76
C THR A 71 5.31 10.49 -9.07
N ASP A 72 3.98 10.61 -9.19
CA ASP A 72 3.34 11.12 -10.41
C ASP A 72 3.66 12.62 -10.62
N MET A 73 3.76 13.36 -9.51
CA MET A 73 4.26 14.73 -9.48
C MET A 73 5.12 14.98 -8.24
N ILE A 74 6.22 15.70 -8.43
CA ILE A 74 7.10 16.16 -7.37
C ILE A 74 7.34 17.65 -7.49
N VAL A 75 7.32 18.34 -6.36
CA VAL A 75 7.62 19.77 -6.24
C VAL A 75 8.77 19.94 -5.26
N PHE A 76 9.87 20.47 -5.73
CA PHE A 76 10.97 20.94 -4.89
C PHE A 76 10.80 22.44 -4.65
N LEU A 77 10.90 22.87 -3.41
CA LEU A 77 10.87 24.28 -3.06
C LEU A 77 11.83 24.59 -1.90
N GLY A 78 12.14 25.86 -1.71
CA GLY A 78 12.89 26.34 -0.55
C GLY A 78 14.06 27.24 -0.91
N ASP A 79 14.98 27.40 0.03
CA ASP A 79 16.21 28.16 -0.15
C ASP A 79 17.29 27.25 -0.77
N PHE A 80 17.37 27.27 -2.10
CA PHE A 80 18.38 26.51 -2.81
C PHE A 80 19.73 27.21 -2.82
N ASN A 81 19.83 28.45 -2.35
CA ASN A 81 21.07 29.20 -2.16
C ASN A 81 21.98 29.39 -3.39
N TYR A 82 21.50 29.13 -4.61
CA TYR A 82 22.23 29.47 -5.83
C TYR A 82 22.33 30.99 -5.98
N ARG A 83 23.52 31.46 -6.41
CA ARG A 83 23.87 32.89 -6.48
C ARG A 83 24.05 33.35 -7.92
N LEU A 84 24.34 34.63 -8.09
CA LEU A 84 24.77 35.18 -9.37
C LEU A 84 26.29 35.06 -9.51
N TYR A 85 26.77 34.50 -10.62
CA TYR A 85 28.21 34.38 -10.94
C TYR A 85 28.62 35.41 -12.00
N ASP A 86 29.91 35.71 -12.12
CA ASP A 86 30.47 36.63 -13.13
C ASP A 86 29.77 38.00 -13.22
N ILE A 87 29.40 38.56 -12.08
CA ILE A 87 28.83 39.91 -11.99
C ILE A 87 29.28 40.59 -10.69
N SER A 88 29.64 41.87 -10.75
CA SER A 88 29.94 42.67 -9.55
C SER A 88 28.67 43.14 -8.85
N TYR A 89 28.80 43.54 -7.58
CA TYR A 89 27.69 44.11 -6.82
C TYR A 89 27.11 45.35 -7.51
N GLU A 90 27.99 46.27 -7.95
CA GLU A 90 27.61 47.52 -8.59
C GLU A 90 26.86 47.28 -9.91
N GLU A 91 27.30 46.32 -10.73
CA GLU A 91 26.60 45.93 -11.97
C GLU A 91 25.24 45.30 -11.69
N ALA A 92 25.17 44.37 -10.72
CA ALA A 92 23.93 43.71 -10.33
C ALA A 92 22.90 44.74 -9.84
N MET A 93 23.31 45.67 -8.97
CA MET A 93 22.45 46.76 -8.50
C MET A 93 22.05 47.72 -9.62
N GLY A 94 22.94 47.98 -10.58
CA GLY A 94 22.63 48.72 -11.80
C GLY A 94 21.53 48.06 -12.66
N LEU A 95 21.54 46.74 -12.78
CA LEU A 95 20.49 45.99 -13.48
C LEU A 95 19.19 45.95 -12.69
N VAL A 96 19.26 45.76 -11.36
CA VAL A 96 18.10 45.77 -10.47
C VAL A 96 17.38 47.11 -10.50
N SER A 97 18.10 48.23 -10.41
CA SER A 97 17.52 49.58 -10.44
C SER A 97 16.80 49.90 -11.76
N ARG A 98 17.30 49.35 -12.87
CA ARG A 98 16.68 49.45 -14.20
C ARG A 98 15.64 48.37 -14.48
N ARG A 99 15.36 47.49 -13.50
CA ARG A 99 14.44 46.34 -13.62
C ARG A 99 14.78 45.39 -14.79
N ARG A 100 16.06 45.29 -15.15
CA ARG A 100 16.58 44.43 -16.22
C ARG A 100 16.88 43.02 -15.71
N PHE A 101 15.86 42.39 -15.13
CA PHE A 101 16.00 41.08 -14.47
C PHE A 101 16.28 39.93 -15.45
N ASP A 102 15.84 40.08 -16.70
CA ASP A 102 16.15 39.18 -17.81
C ASP A 102 17.65 39.09 -18.10
N TRP A 103 18.37 40.21 -18.01
CA TRP A 103 19.83 40.23 -18.14
C TRP A 103 20.51 39.64 -16.92
N LEU A 104 20.03 40.01 -15.73
CA LEU A 104 20.57 39.51 -14.47
C LEU A 104 20.43 37.99 -14.33
N ARG A 105 19.33 37.39 -14.83
CA ARG A 105 19.12 35.93 -14.84
C ARG A 105 20.13 35.16 -15.69
N LYS A 106 20.86 35.80 -16.63
CA LYS A 106 21.90 35.11 -17.41
C LYS A 106 23.06 34.64 -16.53
N ASN A 107 23.26 35.33 -15.41
CA ASN A 107 24.27 35.05 -14.38
C ASN A 107 23.74 34.12 -13.27
N ASP A 108 22.52 33.56 -13.36
CA ASP A 108 21.96 32.66 -12.34
C ASP A 108 22.64 31.28 -12.38
N GLN A 109 23.29 30.89 -11.28
CA GLN A 109 23.96 29.59 -11.18
C GLN A 109 22.99 28.43 -11.36
N LEU A 110 21.79 28.46 -10.74
CA LEU A 110 20.83 27.34 -10.84
C LEU A 110 20.45 27.06 -12.30
N ARG A 111 20.07 28.10 -13.05
CA ARG A 111 19.74 27.95 -14.48
C ARG A 111 20.93 27.49 -15.33
N ALA A 112 22.16 27.86 -14.96
CA ALA A 112 23.36 27.34 -15.64
C ALA A 112 23.57 25.85 -15.35
N GLU A 113 23.50 25.44 -14.08
CA GLU A 113 23.65 24.05 -13.65
C GLU A 113 22.55 23.14 -14.25
N MET A 114 21.29 23.57 -14.22
CA MET A 114 20.18 22.83 -14.84
C MET A 114 20.36 22.67 -16.36
N ARG A 115 20.75 23.74 -17.08
CA ARG A 115 21.01 23.66 -18.54
C ARG A 115 22.15 22.72 -18.88
N SER A 116 23.14 22.61 -18.01
CA SER A 116 24.25 21.68 -18.17
C SER A 116 23.93 20.24 -17.75
N GLY A 117 22.71 19.99 -17.24
CA GLY A 117 22.28 18.67 -16.78
C GLY A 117 22.93 18.21 -15.47
N ARG A 118 23.49 19.13 -14.68
CA ARG A 118 24.21 18.79 -13.41
C ARG A 118 23.30 18.69 -12.19
N VAL A 119 22.12 19.30 -12.21
CA VAL A 119 21.18 19.31 -11.09
C VAL A 119 19.74 19.34 -11.57
N PHE A 120 18.80 18.82 -10.77
CA PHE A 120 17.35 18.87 -11.01
C PHE A 120 16.93 18.30 -12.37
N GLN A 121 17.53 17.19 -12.80
CA GLN A 121 17.26 16.57 -14.10
C GLN A 121 15.79 16.18 -14.23
N GLY A 122 15.15 16.59 -15.33
CA GLY A 122 13.73 16.33 -15.60
C GLY A 122 12.75 17.23 -14.84
N LEU A 123 13.22 18.10 -13.94
CA LEU A 123 12.38 19.13 -13.33
C LEU A 123 12.37 20.40 -14.19
N ARG A 124 11.30 21.15 -14.06
CA ARG A 124 11.06 22.43 -14.73
C ARG A 124 10.84 23.52 -13.69
N GLU A 125 11.17 24.73 -14.08
CA GLU A 125 10.91 25.94 -13.30
C GLU A 125 9.94 26.82 -14.11
N GLY A 126 8.97 27.46 -13.43
CA GLY A 126 8.11 28.44 -14.10
C GLY A 126 8.90 29.68 -14.54
N ASP A 127 8.43 30.35 -15.59
CA ASP A 127 9.01 31.65 -15.94
C ASP A 127 8.62 32.70 -14.90
N PHE A 128 9.60 33.51 -14.49
CA PHE A 128 9.39 34.56 -13.51
C PHE A 128 10.05 35.89 -13.90
N GLN A 129 9.44 36.97 -13.42
CA GLN A 129 9.90 38.34 -13.68
C GLN A 129 10.15 39.15 -12.39
N PHE A 130 10.01 38.52 -11.22
CA PHE A 130 10.24 39.17 -9.93
C PHE A 130 11.74 39.40 -9.65
N PRO A 131 12.08 40.43 -8.86
CA PRO A 131 13.47 40.77 -8.52
C PRO A 131 14.13 39.70 -7.62
N PRO A 132 15.47 39.69 -7.47
CA PRO A 132 16.16 38.79 -6.54
C PRO A 132 15.60 38.87 -5.12
N THR A 133 15.42 37.73 -4.47
CA THR A 133 14.73 37.62 -3.17
C THR A 133 15.67 37.71 -1.96
N TYR A 134 16.97 37.68 -2.21
CA TYR A 134 18.04 37.79 -1.22
C TYR A 134 19.10 38.79 -1.72
N LYS A 135 19.87 39.51 -0.90
CA LYS A 135 19.74 39.70 0.55
C LYS A 135 19.21 41.09 0.83
N PHE A 136 18.21 41.19 1.70
CA PHE A 136 17.65 42.45 2.15
C PHE A 136 18.10 42.82 3.57
N GLU A 137 17.99 44.10 3.88
CA GLU A 137 17.96 44.61 5.24
C GLU A 137 16.54 44.46 5.79
N LYS A 138 16.42 43.98 7.02
CA LYS A 138 15.13 43.80 7.68
C LYS A 138 14.45 45.15 7.92
N HIS A 139 13.13 45.16 7.87
CA HIS A 139 12.27 46.32 8.05
C HIS A 139 12.48 47.47 7.03
N LYS A 140 13.23 47.23 5.94
CA LYS A 140 13.30 48.13 4.79
C LYS A 140 12.43 47.62 3.64
N ALA A 141 11.52 48.47 3.19
CA ALA A 141 10.61 48.16 2.08
C ALA A 141 11.25 48.47 0.72
N GLY A 142 10.83 47.73 -0.30
CA GLY A 142 11.20 47.98 -1.69
C GLY A 142 12.65 47.61 -2.05
N LEU A 143 13.03 47.91 -3.29
CA LEU A 143 14.33 47.55 -3.87
C LEU A 143 15.50 48.37 -3.30
N SER A 144 15.24 49.45 -2.57
CA SER A 144 16.28 50.16 -1.80
C SER A 144 16.70 49.41 -0.54
N GLY A 145 15.99 48.34 -0.18
CA GLY A 145 16.28 47.51 0.97
C GLY A 145 17.33 46.42 0.73
N TYR A 146 17.97 46.33 -0.44
CA TYR A 146 19.08 45.38 -0.63
C TYR A 146 20.26 45.71 0.28
N ASP A 147 21.05 44.68 0.61
CA ASP A 147 22.19 44.75 1.53
C ASP A 147 23.19 45.85 1.13
N CYS A 148 23.24 46.93 1.94
CA CYS A 148 24.23 48.01 1.82
C CYS A 148 25.32 47.90 2.90
N SER A 149 25.37 46.78 3.63
CA SER A 149 26.40 46.51 4.62
C SER A 149 27.79 46.39 3.97
N GLU A 150 28.86 46.44 4.78
CA GLU A 150 30.25 46.29 4.30
C GLU A 150 30.48 44.98 3.52
N LYS A 151 29.66 43.95 3.78
CA LYS A 151 29.74 42.66 3.08
C LYS A 151 29.20 42.70 1.65
N LYS A 152 28.43 43.73 1.29
CA LYS A 152 27.84 43.98 -0.04
C LYS A 152 27.41 42.69 -0.76
N ARG A 153 26.50 41.92 -0.15
CA ARG A 153 26.07 40.66 -0.75
C ARG A 153 25.33 40.94 -2.06
N ILE A 154 25.83 40.37 -3.15
CA ILE A 154 25.19 40.44 -4.47
C ILE A 154 23.76 39.89 -4.37
N PRO A 155 22.74 40.61 -4.87
CA PRO A 155 21.38 40.10 -4.89
C PRO A 155 21.26 38.76 -5.65
N ALA A 156 20.48 37.80 -5.15
CA ALA A 156 20.31 36.48 -5.75
C ALA A 156 18.87 35.94 -5.60
N TRP A 157 18.48 35.06 -6.53
CA TRP A 157 17.27 34.25 -6.43
C TRP A 157 17.59 32.94 -5.72
N CYS A 158 17.74 33.03 -4.40
CA CYS A 158 18.00 31.88 -3.54
C CYS A 158 16.75 31.00 -3.37
N ASP A 159 15.57 31.64 -3.30
CA ASP A 159 14.30 31.00 -2.99
C ASP A 159 13.58 30.56 -4.27
N ARG A 160 13.41 29.25 -4.49
CA ARG A 160 12.98 28.69 -5.78
C ARG A 160 11.90 27.63 -5.65
N VAL A 161 11.14 27.43 -6.73
CA VAL A 161 10.12 26.38 -6.82
C VAL A 161 10.27 25.67 -8.18
N LEU A 162 10.57 24.37 -8.13
CA LEU A 162 10.77 23.50 -9.27
C LEU A 162 9.79 22.33 -9.19
N TYR A 163 9.40 21.78 -10.33
CA TYR A 163 8.44 20.69 -10.38
C TYR A 163 8.70 19.72 -11.53
N ARG A 164 8.31 18.46 -11.34
CA ARG A 164 8.19 17.45 -12.40
C ARG A 164 6.79 16.86 -12.29
N ASP A 165 6.10 16.73 -13.42
CA ASP A 165 4.84 16.02 -13.54
C ASP A 165 5.03 14.72 -14.34
N SER A 166 3.95 14.08 -14.77
CA SER A 166 4.03 12.81 -15.50
C SER A 166 4.41 12.97 -16.98
N ARG A 167 4.54 14.20 -17.50
CA ARG A 167 4.82 14.42 -18.92
C ARG A 167 6.28 14.21 -19.23
N ALA A 168 6.55 13.36 -20.23
CA ALA A 168 7.88 13.21 -20.82
C ALA A 168 8.26 14.40 -21.72
N SER A 169 7.26 15.01 -22.39
CA SER A 169 7.48 16.10 -23.35
C SER A 169 6.43 17.20 -23.23
N SER A 170 6.81 18.42 -23.62
CA SER A 170 5.89 19.55 -23.74
C SER A 170 4.79 19.23 -24.75
N GLY A 171 3.53 19.42 -24.37
CA GLY A 171 2.35 19.21 -25.24
C GLY A 171 1.60 17.89 -25.00
N THR A 172 2.11 16.98 -24.18
CA THR A 172 1.35 15.76 -23.79
C THR A 172 0.15 16.14 -22.92
N GLU A 173 -1.03 15.67 -23.32
CA GLU A 173 -2.28 15.85 -22.57
C GLU A 173 -2.44 14.84 -21.43
N CYS A 174 -3.30 15.16 -20.47
CA CYS A 174 -3.56 14.31 -19.31
C CYS A 174 -4.35 13.06 -19.72
N SER A 175 -3.88 11.88 -19.30
CA SER A 175 -4.48 10.58 -19.60
C SER A 175 -4.12 9.56 -18.53
N LEU A 176 -4.60 8.32 -18.62
CA LEU A 176 -4.21 7.28 -17.66
C LEU A 176 -2.72 6.92 -17.73
N ASP A 177 -2.08 7.10 -18.89
CA ASP A 177 -0.63 6.88 -19.09
C ASP A 177 0.21 8.12 -18.71
N CYS A 178 -0.41 9.31 -18.73
CA CYS A 178 0.18 10.57 -18.27
C CYS A 178 -0.72 11.20 -17.19
N PRO A 179 -0.73 10.65 -15.98
CA PRO A 179 -1.81 10.88 -15.02
C PRO A 179 -1.83 12.24 -14.34
N VAL A 180 -0.70 12.95 -14.32
CA VAL A 180 -0.65 14.31 -13.79
C VAL A 180 0.03 15.22 -14.80
N VAL A 181 -0.68 16.26 -15.21
CA VAL A 181 -0.17 17.32 -16.08
C VAL A 181 -0.29 18.64 -15.34
N CYS A 182 0.80 19.40 -15.25
CA CYS A 182 0.87 20.60 -14.44
C CYS A 182 1.28 21.84 -15.26
N SER A 183 0.57 22.94 -15.10
CA SER A 183 0.95 24.26 -15.60
C SER A 183 1.12 25.27 -14.47
N VAL A 184 2.01 26.24 -14.65
CA VAL A 184 2.23 27.33 -13.69
C VAL A 184 1.40 28.54 -14.14
N SER A 185 0.49 29.01 -13.30
CA SER A 185 -0.35 30.18 -13.58
C SER A 185 0.17 31.46 -12.93
N LEU A 186 0.93 31.34 -11.85
CA LEU A 186 1.60 32.46 -11.18
C LEU A 186 2.92 31.99 -10.60
N TYR A 187 3.99 32.75 -10.80
CA TYR A 187 5.24 32.57 -10.09
C TYR A 187 5.84 33.92 -9.74
N ASP A 188 5.79 34.27 -8.46
CA ASP A 188 6.00 35.64 -7.99
C ASP A 188 6.60 35.71 -6.58
N SER A 189 7.11 36.87 -6.20
CA SER A 189 7.65 37.15 -4.85
C SER A 189 6.76 38.15 -4.11
N CYS A 190 6.74 38.08 -2.79
CA CYS A 190 6.06 39.06 -1.93
C CYS A 190 7.08 40.11 -1.45
N MET A 191 7.31 41.14 -2.27
CA MET A 191 8.32 42.18 -2.00
C MET A 191 7.95 43.12 -0.85
N GLU A 192 6.68 43.12 -0.45
CA GLU A 192 6.12 43.90 0.64
C GLU A 192 6.51 43.35 2.02
N ALA A 193 6.91 42.08 2.09
CA ALA A 193 7.34 41.45 3.34
C ALA A 193 8.73 41.96 3.75
N THR A 194 8.88 42.43 4.99
CA THR A 194 10.12 43.07 5.46
C THR A 194 10.74 42.44 6.70
N ASP A 195 10.10 41.44 7.30
CA ASP A 195 10.57 40.83 8.57
C ASP A 195 11.84 39.97 8.41
N SER A 196 12.12 39.54 7.18
CA SER A 196 13.26 38.71 6.82
C SER A 196 14.18 39.41 5.82
N ASP A 197 15.45 38.99 5.81
CA ASP A 197 16.41 39.32 4.76
C ASP A 197 16.16 38.55 3.46
N HIS A 198 15.24 37.58 3.49
CA HIS A 198 14.65 36.94 2.30
C HIS A 198 13.25 37.47 2.01
N LYS A 199 12.80 37.32 0.76
CA LYS A 199 11.43 37.64 0.34
C LYS A 199 10.66 36.35 0.04
N PRO A 200 9.44 36.16 0.60
CA PRO A 200 8.64 34.98 0.32
C PRO A 200 8.38 34.82 -1.18
N VAL A 201 8.39 33.57 -1.65
CA VAL A 201 8.10 33.21 -3.04
C VAL A 201 6.85 32.35 -3.08
N LYS A 202 5.95 32.65 -4.03
CA LYS A 202 4.68 31.96 -4.25
C LYS A 202 4.61 31.42 -5.68
N CYS A 203 4.17 30.18 -5.82
CA CYS A 203 3.95 29.53 -7.11
C CYS A 203 2.56 28.88 -7.11
N LEU A 204 1.73 29.22 -8.08
CA LEU A 204 0.40 28.64 -8.27
C LEU A 204 0.44 27.63 -9.41
N PHE A 205 0.07 26.40 -9.10
CA PHE A 205 -0.02 25.30 -10.06
C PHE A 205 -1.47 25.00 -10.41
N ASN A 206 -1.75 24.82 -11.69
CA ASN A 206 -2.97 24.19 -12.19
C ASN A 206 -2.63 22.74 -12.56
N LEU A 207 -3.39 21.78 -12.02
CA LEU A 207 -3.13 20.35 -12.20
C LEU A 207 -4.33 19.68 -12.87
N ASP A 208 -4.09 19.04 -14.00
CA ASP A 208 -5.00 18.06 -14.59
C ASP A 208 -4.62 16.67 -14.05
N VAL A 209 -5.58 16.01 -13.39
CA VAL A 209 -5.36 14.73 -12.72
C VAL A 209 -6.26 13.66 -13.32
N ALA A 210 -5.68 12.65 -13.94
CA ALA A 210 -6.41 11.53 -14.52
C ALA A 210 -7.02 10.68 -13.41
N ARG A 211 -8.34 10.56 -13.43
CA ARG A 211 -9.12 9.83 -12.44
C ARG A 211 -9.64 8.52 -13.01
N VAL A 212 -9.40 7.43 -12.29
CA VAL A 212 -10.02 6.14 -12.61
C VAL A 212 -11.44 6.07 -12.04
N GLU A 213 -12.41 5.80 -12.91
CA GLU A 213 -13.78 5.51 -12.50
C GLU A 213 -13.90 4.07 -12.00
N LYS A 214 -14.11 3.90 -10.70
CA LYS A 214 -14.09 2.59 -10.03
C LYS A 214 -15.17 1.63 -10.55
N GLN A 215 -16.34 2.13 -10.96
CA GLN A 215 -17.42 1.31 -11.48
C GLN A 215 -17.05 0.71 -12.84
N THR A 216 -16.61 1.56 -13.78
CA THR A 216 -16.14 1.16 -15.11
C THR A 216 -14.94 0.22 -15.00
N MET A 217 -13.99 0.49 -14.10
CA MET A 217 -12.87 -0.42 -13.83
C MET A 217 -13.36 -1.80 -13.37
N ARG A 218 -14.29 -1.87 -12.41
CA ARG A 218 -14.84 -3.13 -11.90
C ARG A 218 -15.60 -3.91 -12.99
N GLN A 219 -16.37 -3.22 -13.82
CA GLN A 219 -17.09 -3.84 -14.95
C GLN A 219 -16.10 -4.43 -15.95
N LYS A 220 -15.09 -3.65 -16.38
CA LYS A 220 -14.04 -4.12 -17.30
C LYS A 220 -13.23 -5.27 -16.72
N TYR A 221 -12.92 -5.23 -15.43
CA TYR A 221 -12.28 -6.35 -14.74
C TYR A 221 -13.15 -7.62 -14.80
N GLY A 222 -14.45 -7.51 -14.51
CA GLY A 222 -15.39 -8.63 -14.62
C GLY A 222 -15.51 -9.18 -16.04
N GLU A 223 -15.57 -8.30 -17.05
CA GLU A 223 -15.56 -8.68 -18.46
C GLU A 223 -14.28 -9.45 -18.81
N ILE A 224 -13.10 -8.98 -18.41
CA ILE A 224 -11.82 -9.65 -18.66
C ILE A 224 -11.78 -11.01 -17.96
N MET A 225 -12.16 -11.09 -16.69
CA MET A 225 -12.16 -12.33 -15.91
C MET A 225 -13.11 -13.39 -16.47
N SER A 226 -14.18 -12.98 -17.15
CA SER A 226 -15.21 -13.88 -17.70
C SER A 226 -15.02 -14.21 -19.18
N SER A 227 -14.31 -13.39 -19.96
CA SER A 227 -14.18 -13.57 -21.41
C SER A 227 -12.75 -13.88 -21.89
N ASN A 228 -11.72 -13.54 -21.11
CA ASN A 228 -10.34 -13.75 -21.53
C ASN A 228 -9.97 -15.24 -21.47
N LYS A 229 -9.79 -15.87 -22.65
CA LYS A 229 -9.50 -17.30 -22.78
C LYS A 229 -8.29 -17.75 -21.98
N LYS A 230 -7.22 -16.94 -21.91
CA LYS A 230 -6.01 -17.28 -21.15
C LYS A 230 -6.30 -17.28 -19.65
N VAL A 231 -7.00 -16.27 -19.14
CA VAL A 231 -7.43 -16.20 -17.74
C VAL A 231 -8.35 -17.37 -17.41
N LEU A 232 -9.35 -17.65 -18.24
CA LEU A 232 -10.26 -18.79 -18.06
C LEU A 232 -9.53 -20.13 -18.04
N HIS A 233 -8.57 -20.34 -18.95
CA HIS A 233 -7.77 -21.57 -19.00
C HIS A 233 -6.91 -21.73 -17.74
N LEU A 234 -6.24 -20.66 -17.29
CA LEU A 234 -5.50 -20.66 -16.04
C LEU A 234 -6.41 -20.96 -14.85
N LEU A 235 -7.57 -20.31 -14.78
CA LEU A 235 -8.57 -20.58 -13.73
C LEU A 235 -9.08 -22.01 -13.79
N GLN A 236 -9.31 -22.59 -14.97
CA GLN A 236 -9.69 -24.01 -15.11
C GLN A 236 -8.59 -24.95 -14.62
N GLY A 237 -7.32 -24.65 -14.90
CA GLY A 237 -6.19 -25.39 -14.33
C GLY A 237 -6.18 -25.35 -12.80
N LEU A 238 -6.54 -24.20 -12.21
CA LEU A 238 -6.73 -24.08 -10.76
C LEU A 238 -7.97 -24.81 -10.24
N LYS A 239 -8.99 -25.10 -11.07
CA LYS A 239 -10.13 -25.95 -10.68
C LYS A 239 -9.78 -27.43 -10.61
N ALA A 240 -8.58 -27.85 -11.05
CA ALA A 240 -8.12 -29.22 -10.88
C ALA A 240 -8.13 -29.57 -9.39
N PHE A 241 -8.89 -30.60 -9.06
CA PHE A 241 -9.15 -31.00 -7.70
C PHE A 241 -8.28 -32.22 -7.39
N PRO A 242 -7.50 -32.22 -6.30
CA PRO A 242 -6.89 -33.46 -5.85
C PRO A 242 -8.01 -34.47 -5.57
N GLU A 243 -8.00 -35.65 -6.20
CA GLU A 243 -9.04 -36.68 -6.02
C GLU A 243 -9.15 -37.07 -4.54
N ALA A 244 -9.98 -36.36 -3.78
CA ALA A 244 -10.10 -36.53 -2.35
C ALA A 244 -11.44 -37.16 -2.02
N ASN A 245 -11.42 -38.28 -1.30
CA ASN A 245 -12.63 -39.02 -0.92
C ASN A 245 -12.78 -39.07 0.61
N VAL A 246 -14.03 -39.19 1.01
CA VAL A 246 -14.46 -39.34 2.39
C VAL A 246 -14.79 -40.82 2.66
N SER A 247 -14.41 -41.36 3.82
CA SER A 247 -14.59 -42.79 4.13
C SER A 247 -16.05 -43.24 4.30
N THR A 248 -16.96 -42.37 4.74
CA THR A 248 -18.40 -42.65 4.90
C THR A 248 -19.21 -41.35 4.98
N ASN A 249 -20.49 -41.41 4.60
CA ASN A 249 -21.44 -40.29 4.77
C ASN A 249 -22.38 -40.47 5.98
N ASP A 250 -22.32 -41.62 6.65
CA ASP A 250 -23.12 -41.91 7.85
C ASP A 250 -22.21 -42.50 8.94
N ILE A 251 -22.27 -41.91 10.14
CA ILE A 251 -21.46 -42.27 11.30
C ILE A 251 -22.37 -42.48 12.50
N ILE A 252 -22.17 -43.59 13.21
CA ILE A 252 -22.85 -43.89 14.48
C ILE A 252 -21.80 -43.90 15.59
N LEU A 253 -21.96 -43.00 16.56
CA LEU A 253 -21.15 -42.96 17.77
C LEU A 253 -21.83 -43.79 18.86
N GLN A 254 -21.15 -44.86 19.29
CA GLN A 254 -21.62 -45.79 20.34
C GLN A 254 -20.66 -45.76 21.55
N ASP A 255 -21.25 -45.75 22.75
CA ASP A 255 -20.58 -46.07 24.02
C ASP A 255 -19.27 -45.33 24.32
N GLN A 256 -19.25 -44.01 24.09
CA GLN A 256 -18.10 -43.11 24.32
C GLN A 256 -16.83 -43.42 23.51
N THR A 257 -16.88 -44.41 22.60
CA THR A 257 -15.74 -44.72 21.75
C THR A 257 -15.59 -43.68 20.65
N PRO A 258 -14.37 -43.15 20.41
CA PRO A 258 -14.14 -42.23 19.31
C PRO A 258 -14.26 -42.96 17.97
N TYR A 259 -14.91 -42.33 16.99
CA TYR A 259 -14.93 -42.80 15.60
C TYR A 259 -13.84 -42.11 14.79
N ILE A 260 -13.08 -42.90 14.01
CA ILE A 260 -12.03 -42.39 13.13
C ILE A 260 -12.57 -42.24 11.71
N PHE A 261 -12.74 -40.99 11.29
CA PHE A 261 -13.18 -40.59 9.97
C PHE A 261 -11.97 -40.28 9.08
N LYS A 262 -11.85 -40.91 7.92
CA LYS A 262 -10.64 -40.81 7.08
C LYS A 262 -10.88 -39.92 5.87
N LEU A 263 -9.96 -38.98 5.67
CA LEU A 263 -9.90 -38.09 4.51
C LEU A 263 -8.64 -38.44 3.70
N GLN A 264 -8.83 -38.97 2.50
CA GLN A 264 -7.71 -39.38 1.64
C GLN A 264 -7.54 -38.39 0.50
N ASN A 265 -6.29 -37.96 0.24
CA ASN A 265 -5.91 -37.23 -0.97
C ASN A 265 -5.24 -38.22 -1.94
N ARG A 266 -5.85 -38.45 -3.11
CA ARG A 266 -5.31 -39.35 -4.15
C ARG A 266 -4.50 -38.62 -5.23
N SER A 267 -4.36 -37.30 -5.15
CA SER A 267 -3.41 -36.58 -6.01
C SER A 267 -1.99 -37.00 -5.67
N THR A 268 -1.15 -37.10 -6.71
CA THR A 268 0.29 -37.38 -6.60
C THR A 268 1.13 -36.11 -6.50
N GLU A 269 0.55 -34.93 -6.78
CA GLU A 269 1.29 -33.68 -6.88
C GLU A 269 0.72 -32.58 -5.96
N ASP A 270 -0.60 -32.52 -5.80
CA ASP A 270 -1.27 -31.39 -5.16
C ASP A 270 -1.64 -31.65 -3.69
N ARG A 271 -1.41 -30.65 -2.85
CA ARG A 271 -1.92 -30.62 -1.47
C ARG A 271 -3.40 -30.24 -1.47
N ALA A 272 -4.17 -30.90 -0.60
CA ALA A 272 -5.57 -30.56 -0.33
C ALA A 272 -5.68 -29.94 1.07
N CYS A 273 -6.51 -28.93 1.24
CA CYS A 273 -6.97 -28.45 2.55
C CYS A 273 -8.37 -29.00 2.80
N PHE A 274 -8.69 -29.27 4.06
CA PHE A 274 -10.05 -29.59 4.47
C PHE A 274 -10.51 -28.70 5.62
N GLU A 275 -11.81 -28.46 5.64
CA GLU A 275 -12.55 -27.74 6.68
C GLU A 275 -13.84 -28.50 6.94
N ILE A 276 -14.09 -28.84 8.21
CA ILE A 276 -15.29 -29.51 8.67
C ILE A 276 -16.08 -28.50 9.48
N THR A 277 -17.33 -28.28 9.08
CA THR A 277 -18.28 -27.46 9.82
C THR A 277 -19.48 -28.31 10.25
N GLY A 278 -20.11 -27.95 11.37
CA GLY A 278 -21.31 -28.60 11.88
C GLY A 278 -22.54 -27.74 11.67
N GLN A 279 -23.67 -28.40 11.44
CA GLN A 279 -25.02 -27.85 11.57
C GLN A 279 -25.80 -28.72 12.56
N ALA A 280 -26.44 -28.09 13.53
CA ALA A 280 -27.32 -28.74 14.47
C ALA A 280 -28.78 -28.36 14.17
N PRO A 281 -29.72 -29.32 14.12
CA PRO A 281 -31.13 -29.00 14.03
C PRO A 281 -31.56 -28.20 15.25
N SER A 282 -32.02 -26.95 15.09
CA SER A 282 -32.61 -26.19 16.19
C SER A 282 -34.11 -26.47 16.29
N SER A 283 -34.63 -26.53 17.51
CA SER A 283 -36.06 -26.63 17.78
C SER A 283 -36.85 -25.36 17.38
N SER A 284 -36.17 -24.31 16.92
CA SER A 284 -36.73 -23.00 16.57
C SER A 284 -36.65 -22.65 15.07
N GLY A 285 -36.41 -23.64 14.19
CA GLY A 285 -36.50 -23.47 12.73
C GLY A 285 -35.38 -22.62 12.09
N THR A 286 -34.31 -22.34 12.81
CA THR A 286 -33.11 -21.64 12.30
C THR A 286 -31.89 -22.49 12.63
N ASP A 287 -31.30 -23.14 11.63
CA ASP A 287 -30.14 -24.01 11.82
C ASP A 287 -28.98 -23.22 12.44
N SER A 288 -28.47 -23.68 13.59
CA SER A 288 -27.33 -23.02 14.22
C SER A 288 -26.03 -23.46 13.52
N ALA A 289 -25.25 -22.48 13.07
CA ALA A 289 -23.93 -22.71 12.49
C ALA A 289 -22.94 -23.05 13.61
N GLY A 290 -22.47 -24.30 13.66
CA GLY A 290 -21.51 -24.78 14.66
C GLY A 290 -21.68 -26.26 15.00
N PHE A 291 -20.64 -26.88 15.56
CA PHE A 291 -20.75 -28.23 16.10
C PHE A 291 -21.70 -28.23 17.30
N PRO A 292 -22.61 -29.22 17.42
CA PRO A 292 -23.42 -29.33 18.63
C PRO A 292 -22.53 -29.66 19.82
N THR A 293 -22.91 -29.19 21.01
CA THR A 293 -22.09 -29.29 22.25
C THR A 293 -21.72 -30.72 22.64
N TRP A 294 -22.46 -31.72 22.17
CA TRP A 294 -22.20 -33.14 22.43
C TRP A 294 -21.20 -33.78 21.46
N LEU A 295 -20.81 -33.10 20.37
CA LEU A 295 -19.93 -33.63 19.33
C LEU A 295 -18.63 -32.83 19.26
N LYS A 296 -17.49 -33.50 19.45
CA LYS A 296 -16.16 -32.94 19.28
C LYS A 296 -15.50 -33.57 18.04
N VAL A 297 -15.06 -32.72 17.13
CA VAL A 297 -14.37 -33.09 15.88
C VAL A 297 -12.93 -32.57 15.94
N SER A 298 -11.95 -33.45 15.74
CA SER A 298 -10.53 -33.07 15.81
C SER A 298 -9.64 -33.92 14.90
N PRO A 299 -8.83 -33.32 14.01
CA PRO A 299 -8.84 -31.91 13.63
C PRO A 299 -10.07 -31.53 12.79
N ALA A 300 -10.61 -30.33 12.98
CA ALA A 300 -11.70 -29.80 12.14
C ALA A 300 -11.18 -29.12 10.86
N THR A 301 -9.93 -28.70 10.83
CA THR A 301 -9.26 -28.13 9.65
C THR A 301 -7.85 -28.69 9.53
N GLY A 302 -7.33 -28.78 8.31
CA GLY A 302 -5.97 -29.26 8.11
C GLY A 302 -5.58 -29.38 6.64
N ILE A 303 -4.38 -29.93 6.42
CA ILE A 303 -3.80 -30.16 5.09
C ILE A 303 -3.55 -31.66 4.91
N ILE A 304 -3.93 -32.19 3.75
CA ILE A 304 -3.71 -33.56 3.30
C ILE A 304 -2.67 -33.49 2.17
N CYS A 305 -1.45 -33.94 2.45
CA CYS A 305 -0.38 -34.00 1.45
C CYS A 305 -0.71 -35.02 0.33
N PRO A 306 -0.04 -34.94 -0.84
CA PRO A 306 -0.25 -35.87 -1.94
C PRO A 306 -0.11 -37.34 -1.48
N GLY A 307 -1.04 -38.19 -1.92
CA GLY A 307 -1.08 -39.63 -1.59
C GLY A 307 -1.37 -39.97 -0.13
N GLN A 308 -1.61 -38.99 0.74
CA GLN A 308 -1.74 -39.20 2.19
C GLN A 308 -3.20 -39.30 2.63
N THR A 309 -3.40 -39.84 3.83
CA THR A 309 -4.70 -39.91 4.51
C THR A 309 -4.60 -39.23 5.86
N VAL A 310 -5.53 -38.33 6.15
CA VAL A 310 -5.69 -37.71 7.47
C VAL A 310 -6.83 -38.41 8.20
N GLU A 311 -6.59 -38.70 9.48
CA GLU A 311 -7.58 -39.28 10.39
C GLU A 311 -8.19 -38.17 11.25
N VAL A 312 -9.51 -38.06 11.21
CA VAL A 312 -10.31 -37.11 12.00
C VAL A 312 -11.06 -37.89 13.05
N THR A 313 -10.85 -37.53 14.31
CA THR A 313 -11.51 -38.15 15.45
C THR A 313 -12.81 -37.43 15.75
N LEU A 314 -13.93 -38.17 15.70
CA LEU A 314 -15.23 -37.74 16.20
C LEU A 314 -15.45 -38.41 17.55
N GLN A 315 -15.69 -37.62 18.59
CA GLN A 315 -15.91 -38.11 19.95
C GLN A 315 -17.00 -37.33 20.65
N HIS A 316 -17.51 -37.88 21.75
CA HIS A 316 -18.43 -37.16 22.61
C HIS A 316 -17.74 -35.96 23.26
N GLY A 317 -18.37 -34.79 23.24
CA GLY A 317 -17.90 -33.59 23.94
C GLY A 317 -17.96 -33.76 25.45
N ASP A 318 -17.03 -33.12 26.18
CA ASP A 318 -16.97 -33.15 27.64
C ASP A 318 -18.26 -32.57 28.25
N LEU A 319 -19.12 -33.44 28.77
CA LEU A 319 -20.19 -33.05 29.70
C LEU A 319 -19.57 -32.78 31.08
N ARG A 320 -18.79 -31.70 31.23
CA ARG A 320 -18.41 -31.24 32.57
C ARG A 320 -19.67 -30.77 33.30
N GLY A 321 -20.25 -31.64 34.12
CA GLY A 321 -21.24 -31.27 35.15
C GLY A 321 -22.59 -31.98 35.13
N THR A 322 -22.95 -32.71 34.06
CA THR A 322 -24.18 -33.51 34.04
C THR A 322 -23.87 -34.98 33.88
N SER A 323 -24.10 -35.73 34.96
CA SER A 323 -24.18 -37.19 34.93
C SER A 323 -25.01 -37.65 33.73
N TRP A 324 -24.52 -38.65 32.99
CA TRP A 324 -25.25 -39.33 31.91
C TRP A 324 -26.64 -39.83 32.35
N ASN A 325 -26.88 -39.92 33.67
CA ASN A 325 -28.13 -40.36 34.27
C ASN A 325 -29.20 -39.26 34.39
N ASN A 326 -28.88 -37.98 34.16
CA ASN A 326 -29.85 -36.87 34.26
C ASN A 326 -30.48 -36.43 32.93
N LEU A 327 -30.32 -37.20 31.84
CA LEU A 327 -31.17 -37.06 30.66
C LEU A 327 -32.45 -37.89 30.84
N SER A 328 -33.32 -37.46 31.76
CA SER A 328 -34.71 -37.89 31.83
C SER A 328 -35.51 -37.15 30.76
N GLY A 329 -35.54 -37.73 29.56
CA GLY A 329 -36.35 -37.29 28.44
C GLY A 329 -36.15 -38.23 27.26
N ALA A 330 -37.13 -39.12 27.06
CA ALA A 330 -37.39 -40.00 25.91
C ALA A 330 -36.33 -40.05 24.80
N ASN A 331 -35.76 -41.24 24.52
CA ASN A 331 -35.25 -41.71 23.21
C ASN A 331 -34.90 -40.63 22.15
N GLN A 332 -34.11 -39.62 22.51
CA GLN A 332 -33.72 -38.59 21.55
C GLN A 332 -32.45 -39.07 20.86
N GLU A 333 -32.63 -39.65 19.68
CA GLU A 333 -31.56 -39.77 18.68
C GLU A 333 -30.99 -38.37 18.44
N LYS A 334 -29.81 -38.09 18.99
CA LYS A 334 -29.10 -36.85 18.68
C LYS A 334 -28.42 -37.05 17.32
N ALA A 335 -28.81 -36.23 16.35
CA ALA A 335 -28.22 -36.21 15.03
C ALA A 335 -27.53 -34.86 14.78
N ALA A 336 -26.41 -34.89 14.06
CA ALA A 336 -25.71 -33.73 13.55
C ALA A 336 -25.42 -33.92 12.06
N GLN A 337 -25.41 -32.84 11.31
CA GLN A 337 -24.95 -32.85 9.92
C GLN A 337 -23.63 -32.11 9.86
N LEU A 338 -22.59 -32.81 9.41
CA LEU A 338 -21.28 -32.22 9.14
C LEU A 338 -21.17 -31.93 7.64
N SER A 339 -20.58 -30.77 7.33
CA SER A 339 -20.14 -30.43 5.98
C SER A 339 -18.63 -30.48 5.93
N VAL A 340 -18.09 -31.45 5.21
CA VAL A 340 -16.65 -31.56 4.95
C VAL A 340 -16.35 -30.90 3.62
N LYS A 341 -15.74 -29.73 3.69
CA LYS A 341 -15.28 -28.97 2.53
C LYS A 341 -13.82 -29.28 2.28
N ILE A 342 -13.49 -29.77 1.09
CA ILE A 342 -12.12 -29.99 0.65
C ILE A 342 -11.81 -28.98 -0.46
N THR A 343 -10.64 -28.36 -0.43
CA THR A 343 -10.14 -27.42 -1.45
C THR A 343 -8.71 -27.75 -1.83
N GLY A 344 -8.34 -27.64 -3.11
CA GLY A 344 -6.91 -27.60 -3.46
C GLY A 344 -6.27 -26.33 -2.92
N VAL A 345 -4.98 -26.37 -2.54
CA VAL A 345 -4.26 -25.18 -2.01
C VAL A 345 -4.32 -24.00 -2.98
N CYS A 346 -4.27 -24.28 -4.28
CA CYS A 346 -4.36 -23.26 -5.33
C CYS A 346 -5.75 -23.22 -6.00
N SER A 347 -6.73 -23.95 -5.48
CA SER A 347 -8.01 -24.12 -6.16
C SER A 347 -9.04 -23.06 -5.81
N THR A 348 -9.75 -22.56 -6.83
CA THR A 348 -10.87 -21.64 -6.68
C THR A 348 -12.20 -22.35 -6.45
N VAL A 349 -12.21 -23.69 -6.34
CA VAL A 349 -13.42 -24.52 -6.17
C VAL A 349 -13.23 -25.47 -4.99
N ALA A 350 -14.31 -25.71 -4.26
CA ALA A 350 -14.37 -26.64 -3.16
C ALA A 350 -15.32 -27.80 -3.47
N LYS A 351 -14.99 -29.00 -3.02
CA LYS A 351 -15.92 -30.14 -3.01
C LYS A 351 -16.45 -30.30 -1.59
N CYS A 352 -17.77 -30.32 -1.45
CA CYS A 352 -18.44 -30.48 -0.16
C CYS A 352 -19.04 -31.88 -0.04
N TYR A 353 -18.84 -32.51 1.11
CA TYR A 353 -19.43 -33.79 1.46
C TYR A 353 -20.31 -33.62 2.70
N GLY A 354 -21.55 -34.12 2.63
CA GLY A 354 -22.44 -34.17 3.78
C GLY A 354 -22.23 -35.48 4.55
N VAL A 355 -21.95 -35.38 5.85
CA VAL A 355 -21.77 -36.53 6.74
C VAL A 355 -22.76 -36.43 7.89
N ARG A 356 -23.66 -37.41 8.01
CA ARG A 356 -24.60 -37.51 9.11
C ARG A 356 -23.95 -38.24 10.28
N VAL A 357 -24.06 -37.67 11.47
CA VAL A 357 -23.54 -38.27 12.71
C VAL A 357 -24.71 -38.50 13.66
N GLN A 358 -24.92 -39.74 14.07
CA GLN A 358 -25.95 -40.14 15.03
C GLN A 358 -25.31 -40.65 16.31
N CYS A 359 -25.90 -40.30 17.46
CA CYS A 359 -25.52 -40.81 18.76
C CYS A 359 -26.55 -41.87 19.21
N GLN A 360 -26.09 -43.10 19.46
CA GLN A 360 -26.91 -44.17 20.02
C GLN A 360 -26.38 -44.58 21.40
N LYS A 361 -27.29 -44.79 22.37
CA LYS A 361 -26.94 -45.43 23.65
C LYS A 361 -26.94 -46.95 23.44
N GLY A 362 -25.83 -47.63 23.75
CA GLY A 362 -25.81 -49.08 23.79
C GLY A 362 -26.88 -49.60 24.76
N ARG A 363 -27.75 -50.51 24.29
CA ARG A 363 -28.63 -51.27 25.19
C ARG A 363 -27.73 -52.19 26.01
N SER A 364 -27.63 -51.96 27.31
CA SER A 364 -27.02 -52.93 28.21
C SER A 364 -27.82 -54.25 28.13
N ALA A 365 -27.18 -55.29 27.59
CA ALA A 365 -27.71 -56.64 27.62
C ALA A 365 -27.57 -57.16 29.06
N PHE A 366 -28.60 -56.97 29.88
CA PHE A 366 -28.72 -57.74 31.13
C PHE A 366 -29.29 -59.13 30.80
N PRO A 367 -28.59 -60.22 31.14
CA PRO A 367 -29.16 -61.56 30.97
C PRO A 367 -30.26 -61.75 32.02
N PHE A 368 -31.49 -61.96 31.55
CA PHE A 368 -32.59 -62.47 32.36
C PHE A 368 -32.19 -63.84 32.93
N LYS A 369 -31.89 -63.92 34.23
CA LYS A 369 -32.05 -65.17 34.98
C LYS A 369 -33.49 -65.27 35.45
N ARG A 370 -34.23 -66.25 34.92
CA ARG A 370 -35.54 -66.67 35.43
C ARG A 370 -35.33 -67.60 36.63
N PHE A 371 -36.02 -67.24 37.71
CA PHE A 371 -36.29 -67.93 38.99
C PHE A 371 -35.10 -68.24 39.90
#